data_AF-A0A832HDM3-F1
#
_entry.id   AF-A0A832HDM3-F1
#
_cell.length_a   1.000
_cell.length_b   1.000
_cell.length_c   1.000
_cell.angle_alpha   90.00
_cell.angle_beta   90.00
_cell.angle_gamma   90.00
#
_symmetry.space_group_name_H-M   'P 1'
#
loop_
_entity.id
_entity.type
_entity.pdbx_description
1 polymer ?
#
loop_
_entity_poly.entity_id
_entity_poly.type
_entity_poly.pdbx_seq_one_letter_code
_entity_poly.pdbx_strand_id
1 'polypeptide(L)'
;MRQAAKGFTLLELLVVVMIIGVLLAIMVPVLGNARERAGRVACGALLKGLGVGVRTYMEENQLTLPWAAQVPSINTNMPPLPETMKPQVPDAKAWRCVSDNLGYTRVDGQSFQSRFAGETLSYEYNQGLAGKRIERSRLAQFLGDHSVYVMLDMDHFHGPPNAVKAKNILFADSHVGDVEDITDPYGLPGATLPATP
;
A
#
# COMPACT_ATOMS: atom_id res chain seq x y z
N MET A 1 -59.63 17.55 -26.96
CA MET A 1 -59.56 16.07 -26.98
C MET A 1 -58.61 15.65 -25.87
N ARG A 2 -59.11 14.99 -24.80
CA ARG A 2 -58.25 14.50 -23.71
C ARG A 2 -57.51 13.26 -24.21
N GLN A 3 -56.18 13.34 -24.33
CA GLN A 3 -55.36 12.17 -24.64
C GLN A 3 -55.46 11.20 -23.46
N ALA A 4 -55.99 9.99 -23.71
CA ALA A 4 -55.96 8.92 -22.73
C ALA A 4 -54.49 8.54 -22.46
N ALA A 5 -54.05 8.67 -21.21
CA ALA A 5 -52.73 8.22 -20.81
C ALA A 5 -52.64 6.70 -21.02
N LYS A 6 -51.66 6.24 -21.79
CA LYS A 6 -51.37 4.81 -21.95
C LYS A 6 -50.90 4.25 -20.60
N GLY A 7 -51.63 3.28 -20.06
CA GLY A 7 -51.23 2.57 -18.85
C GLY A 7 -50.05 1.64 -19.12
N PHE A 8 -49.15 1.52 -18.16
CA PHE A 8 -47.99 0.63 -18.23
C PHE A 8 -48.46 -0.84 -18.13
N THR A 9 -48.00 -1.69 -19.03
CA THR A 9 -48.32 -3.12 -18.97
C THR A 9 -47.39 -3.83 -17.98
N LEU A 10 -47.89 -4.88 -17.32
CA LEU A 10 -47.08 -5.72 -16.43
C LEU A 10 -45.86 -6.32 -17.16
N LEU A 11 -46.01 -6.62 -18.44
CA LEU A 11 -44.94 -7.17 -19.28
C LEU A 11 -43.82 -6.14 -19.51
N GLU A 12 -44.16 -4.89 -19.79
CA GLU A 12 -43.18 -3.80 -19.93
C GLU A 12 -42.37 -3.62 -18.64
N LEU A 13 -43.01 -3.70 -17.48
CA LEU A 13 -42.29 -3.66 -16.20
C LEU A 13 -41.37 -4.87 -16.01
N LEU A 14 -41.86 -6.06 -16.34
CA LEU A 14 -41.14 -7.31 -16.15
C LEU A 14 -39.86 -7.35 -17.01
N VAL A 15 -39.94 -6.97 -18.28
CA VAL A 15 -38.77 -6.95 -19.16
C VAL A 15 -37.70 -5.97 -18.66
N VAL A 16 -38.12 -4.80 -18.16
CA VAL A 16 -37.18 -3.79 -17.63
C VAL A 16 -36.42 -4.31 -16.42
N VAL A 17 -37.10 -4.89 -15.43
CA VAL A 17 -36.43 -5.43 -14.24
C VAL A 17 -35.52 -6.62 -14.60
N MET A 18 -35.91 -7.43 -15.59
CA MET A 18 -35.06 -8.52 -16.10
C MET A 18 -33.77 -7.99 -16.72
N ILE A 19 -33.84 -6.94 -17.55
CA ILE A 19 -32.66 -6.32 -18.15
C ILE A 19 -31.77 -5.69 -17.07
N ILE A 20 -32.34 -4.97 -16.10
CA ILE A 20 -31.59 -4.39 -14.98
C ILE A 20 -30.88 -5.49 -14.17
N GLY A 21 -31.55 -6.61 -13.92
CA GLY A 21 -30.97 -7.76 -13.23
C GLY A 21 -29.73 -8.33 -13.93
N VAL A 22 -29.79 -8.49 -15.26
CA VAL A 22 -28.65 -8.96 -16.06
C VAL A 22 -27.50 -7.95 -16.03
N LEU A 23 -27.79 -6.65 -16.14
CA LEU A 23 -26.75 -5.61 -16.09
C LEU A 23 -26.05 -5.56 -14.72
N LEU A 24 -26.81 -5.63 -13.63
CA LEU A 24 -26.26 -5.64 -12.28
C LEU A 24 -25.43 -6.90 -12.02
N ALA A 25 -25.86 -8.07 -12.50
CA ALA A 25 -25.12 -9.32 -12.36
C ALA A 25 -23.70 -9.26 -12.95
N ILE A 26 -23.53 -8.54 -14.07
CA ILE A 26 -22.22 -8.35 -14.71
C ILE A 26 -21.41 -7.24 -14.00
N MET A 27 -22.07 -6.19 -13.51
CA MET A 27 -21.43 -5.01 -12.94
C MET A 27 -20.82 -5.24 -11.55
N VAL A 28 -21.49 -6.02 -10.70
CA VAL A 28 -21.04 -6.29 -9.32
C VAL A 28 -19.61 -6.88 -9.23
N PRO A 29 -19.26 -7.96 -9.96
CA PRO A 29 -17.90 -8.54 -9.86
C PRO A 29 -16.80 -7.59 -10.37
N VAL A 30 -17.11 -6.75 -11.37
CA VAL A 30 -16.14 -5.80 -11.93
C VAL A 30 -15.81 -4.68 -10.94
N LEU A 31 -16.81 -4.21 -10.18
CA LEU A 31 -16.63 -3.12 -9.21
C LEU A 31 -15.67 -3.49 -8.08
N GLY A 32 -15.66 -4.75 -7.64
CA GLY A 32 -14.73 -5.23 -6.61
C GLY A 32 -13.27 -5.07 -7.04
N ASN A 33 -12.93 -5.61 -8.22
CA ASN A 33 -11.59 -5.51 -8.79
C ASN A 33 -11.17 -4.05 -9.05
N ALA A 34 -12.10 -3.20 -9.50
CA ALA A 34 -11.85 -1.78 -9.71
C ALA A 34 -11.51 -1.06 -8.40
N ARG A 35 -12.24 -1.35 -7.32
CA ARG A 35 -12.00 -0.77 -5.99
C ARG A 35 -10.65 -1.20 -5.42
N GLU A 36 -10.28 -2.46 -5.57
CA GLU A 36 -8.98 -2.97 -5.11
C GLU A 36 -7.82 -2.28 -5.84
N ARG A 37 -7.90 -2.18 -7.18
CA ARG A 37 -6.91 -1.47 -7.99
C ARG A 37 -6.83 0.01 -7.62
N ALA A 38 -7.97 0.68 -7.42
CA ALA A 38 -8.00 2.06 -6.97
C ALA A 38 -7.34 2.22 -5.60
N GLY A 39 -7.56 1.27 -4.68
CA GLY A 39 -6.89 1.21 -3.39
C GLY A 39 -5.38 1.10 -3.52
N ARG A 40 -4.88 0.24 -4.42
CA ARG A 40 -3.44 0.09 -4.70
C ARG A 40 -2.82 1.39 -5.21
N VAL A 41 -3.46 2.02 -6.19
CA VAL A 41 -3.00 3.30 -6.75
C VAL A 41 -2.99 4.38 -5.68
N ALA A 42 -4.02 4.45 -4.84
CA ALA A 42 -4.10 5.42 -3.75
C ALA A 42 -3.01 5.19 -2.68
N CYS A 43 -2.79 3.95 -2.23
CA CYS A 43 -1.71 3.66 -1.27
C CYS A 43 -0.33 3.92 -1.89
N GLY A 44 -0.12 3.60 -3.16
CA GLY A 44 1.12 3.95 -3.86
C GLY A 44 1.36 5.46 -3.94
N ALA A 45 0.31 6.26 -4.18
CA ALA A 45 0.43 7.72 -4.16
C ALA A 45 0.78 8.26 -2.76
N LEU A 46 0.19 7.68 -1.69
CA LEU A 46 0.53 8.03 -0.31
C LEU A 46 1.98 7.67 0.02
N LEU A 47 2.44 6.46 -0.31
CA LEU A 47 3.83 6.05 -0.15
C LEU A 47 4.80 6.97 -0.90
N LYS A 48 4.47 7.37 -2.12
CA LYS A 48 5.28 8.34 -2.87
C LYS A 48 5.34 9.69 -2.16
N GLY A 49 4.23 10.15 -1.57
CA GLY A 49 4.19 11.33 -0.71
C GLY A 49 5.09 11.20 0.51
N LEU A 50 5.09 10.02 1.18
CA LEU A 50 6.01 9.73 2.27
C LEU A 50 7.47 9.75 1.80
N GLY A 51 7.78 9.23 0.61
CA GLY A 51 9.12 9.30 0.02
C GLY A 51 9.62 10.72 -0.23
N VAL A 52 8.73 11.63 -0.63
CA VAL A 52 9.05 13.08 -0.65
C VAL A 52 9.40 13.56 0.77
N GLY A 53 8.60 13.22 1.78
CA GLY A 53 8.89 13.56 3.18
C GLY A 53 10.22 13.01 3.69
N VAL A 54 10.58 11.77 3.30
CA VAL A 54 11.88 11.16 3.64
C VAL A 54 13.03 11.95 3.02
N ARG A 55 12.92 12.37 1.75
CA ARG A 55 13.95 13.19 1.11
C ARG A 55 14.11 14.55 1.79
N THR A 56 13.01 15.23 2.11
CA THR A 56 13.05 16.48 2.87
C THR A 56 13.73 16.28 4.22
N TYR A 57 13.41 15.18 4.93
CA TYR A 57 14.11 14.84 6.17
C TYR A 57 15.61 14.65 5.95
N MET A 58 16.01 13.90 4.91
CA MET A 58 17.42 13.67 4.60
C MET A 58 18.18 14.96 4.31
N GLU A 59 17.59 15.87 3.54
CA GLU A 59 18.17 17.18 3.23
C GLU A 59 18.46 17.99 4.51
N GLU A 60 17.57 17.92 5.49
CA GLU A 60 17.72 18.58 6.79
C GLU A 60 18.70 17.85 7.75
N ASN A 61 18.91 16.55 7.55
CA ASN A 61 19.65 15.67 8.47
C ASN A 61 20.90 15.05 7.84
N GLN A 62 21.71 15.85 7.13
CA GLN A 62 23.02 15.43 6.58
C GLN A 62 22.95 14.19 5.66
N LEU A 63 21.86 14.07 4.90
CA LEU A 63 21.58 12.96 3.98
C LEU A 63 21.45 11.60 4.69
N THR A 64 21.02 11.60 5.95
CA THR A 64 20.74 10.38 6.72
C THR A 64 19.24 10.07 6.74
N LEU A 65 18.92 8.78 6.69
CA LEU A 65 17.54 8.33 6.81
C LEU A 65 17.02 8.45 8.26
N PRO A 66 15.69 8.61 8.45
CA PRO A 66 15.09 8.75 9.77
C PRO A 66 15.56 7.70 10.77
N TRP A 67 15.95 8.16 11.95
CA TRP A 67 16.23 7.26 13.07
C TRP A 67 14.91 6.88 13.74
N ALA A 68 14.34 5.75 13.30
CA ALA A 68 13.03 5.28 13.72
C ALA A 68 12.99 3.75 13.82
N ALA A 69 12.07 3.25 14.64
CA ALA A 69 11.83 1.82 14.83
C ALA A 69 11.13 1.21 13.61
N GLN A 70 11.39 -0.07 13.36
CA GLN A 70 10.47 -0.91 12.59
C GLN A 70 9.18 -1.10 13.41
N VAL A 71 8.02 -1.08 12.75
CA VAL A 71 6.76 -1.51 13.37
C VAL A 71 6.57 -3.02 13.16
N PRO A 72 6.08 -3.78 14.16
CA PRO A 72 5.58 -3.30 15.44
C PRO A 72 6.70 -2.86 16.38
N SER A 73 6.52 -1.75 17.08
CA SER A 73 7.55 -1.18 17.97
C SER A 73 7.59 -1.94 19.31
N ILE A 74 8.07 -3.19 19.27
CA ILE A 74 8.17 -4.05 20.45
C ILE A 74 9.58 -3.90 21.05
N ASN A 75 9.67 -3.35 22.27
CA ASN A 75 10.93 -3.24 23.04
C ASN A 75 12.07 -2.47 22.32
N THR A 76 11.74 -1.43 21.54
CA THR A 76 12.74 -0.59 20.86
C THR A 76 12.93 0.75 21.56
N ASN A 77 14.17 1.21 21.73
CA ASN A 77 14.49 2.57 22.19
C ASN A 77 14.33 3.63 21.08
N MET A 78 13.86 3.23 19.91
CA MET A 78 13.62 4.13 18.77
C MET A 78 12.15 4.53 18.71
N PRO A 79 11.84 5.81 18.40
CA PRO A 79 10.48 6.26 18.17
C PRO A 79 9.91 5.66 16.87
N PRO A 80 8.58 5.55 16.75
CA PRO A 80 7.92 5.22 15.48
C PRO A 80 8.22 6.25 14.40
N LEU A 81 8.27 5.81 13.14
CA LEU A 81 8.56 6.68 12.00
C LEU A 81 7.63 7.91 11.90
N PRO A 82 6.31 7.81 12.12
CA PRO A 82 5.42 8.98 12.11
C PRO A 82 5.78 10.05 13.13
N GLU A 83 6.36 9.65 14.27
CA GLU A 83 6.80 10.60 15.30
C GLU A 83 8.09 11.30 14.87
N THR A 84 9.07 10.54 14.37
CA THR A 84 10.36 11.09 13.87
C THR A 84 10.16 12.06 12.72
N MET A 85 9.23 11.77 11.81
CA MET A 85 8.98 12.57 10.60
C MET A 85 7.79 13.52 10.73
N LYS A 86 7.28 13.75 11.94
CA LYS A 86 6.15 14.66 12.17
C LYS A 86 6.34 16.06 11.58
N PRO A 87 7.54 16.68 11.57
CA PRO A 87 7.74 17.99 10.94
C PRO A 87 7.53 17.94 9.41
N GLN A 88 7.96 16.88 8.74
CA GLN A 88 7.88 16.75 7.28
C GLN A 88 6.53 16.19 6.83
N VAL A 89 5.92 15.30 7.61
CA VAL A 89 4.62 14.68 7.32
C VAL A 89 3.72 14.72 8.56
N PRO A 90 3.08 15.88 8.84
CA PRO A 90 2.28 16.07 10.05
C PRO A 90 0.91 15.37 10.00
N ASP A 91 0.40 15.05 8.79
CA ASP A 91 -0.91 14.41 8.65
C ASP A 91 -0.83 12.92 8.99
N ALA A 92 -1.47 12.53 10.10
CA ALA A 92 -1.58 11.14 10.54
C ALA A 92 -2.18 10.21 9.47
N LYS A 93 -3.07 10.73 8.60
CA LYS A 93 -3.69 9.92 7.54
C LYS A 93 -2.72 9.55 6.43
N ALA A 94 -1.64 10.30 6.24
CA ALA A 94 -0.62 9.97 5.24
C ALA A 94 0.10 8.64 5.54
N TRP A 95 0.13 8.27 6.82
CA TRP A 95 0.75 7.04 7.34
C TRP A 95 -0.17 5.81 7.26
N ARG A 96 -1.41 5.99 6.79
CA ARG A 96 -2.40 4.93 6.67
C ARG A 96 -2.62 4.55 5.21
N CYS A 97 -2.54 3.26 4.89
CA CYS A 97 -3.00 2.78 3.58
C CYS A 97 -4.54 2.79 3.56
N VAL A 98 -5.16 3.28 2.48
CA VAL A 98 -6.63 3.32 2.35
C VAL A 98 -7.27 1.93 2.34
N SER A 99 -6.50 0.90 1.97
CA SER A 99 -6.91 -0.51 2.05
C SER A 99 -6.71 -1.11 3.44
N ASP A 100 -6.03 -0.40 4.36
CA ASP A 100 -5.96 -0.76 5.77
C ASP A 100 -7.26 -0.33 6.48
N ASN A 101 -8.31 -1.09 6.23
CA ASN A 101 -9.62 -0.98 6.88
C ASN A 101 -9.94 -2.32 7.55
N LEU A 102 -9.53 -2.48 8.81
CA LEU A 102 -10.18 -3.31 9.85
C LEU A 102 -11.08 -4.46 9.34
N GLY A 103 -10.55 -5.68 9.30
CA GLY A 103 -11.34 -6.88 9.08
C GLY A 103 -10.64 -8.05 8.37
N TYR A 104 -9.40 -8.39 8.70
CA TYR A 104 -8.89 -9.72 8.37
C TYR A 104 -9.27 -10.67 9.49
N THR A 105 -10.26 -11.53 9.25
CA THR A 105 -10.30 -12.82 9.93
C THR A 105 -9.09 -13.63 9.44
N ARG A 106 -8.27 -14.14 10.37
CA ARG A 106 -7.37 -15.25 10.03
C ARG A 106 -8.18 -16.38 9.40
N VAL A 107 -7.51 -17.26 8.67
CA VAL A 107 -8.04 -18.58 8.29
C VAL A 107 -8.57 -19.36 9.52
N ASP A 108 -8.23 -18.90 10.74
CA ASP A 108 -8.61 -19.41 12.06
C ASP A 108 -9.75 -18.61 12.77
N GLY A 109 -10.46 -17.70 12.08
CA GLY A 109 -11.66 -17.05 12.62
C GLY A 109 -11.47 -15.95 13.67
N GLN A 110 -10.23 -15.54 13.96
CA GLN A 110 -9.93 -14.38 14.83
C GLN A 110 -9.86 -13.11 13.98
N SER A 111 -10.73 -12.13 14.24
CA SER A 111 -10.71 -10.80 13.62
C SER A 111 -9.60 -9.95 14.23
N PHE A 112 -8.65 -9.50 13.41
CA PHE A 112 -7.65 -8.53 13.86
C PHE A 112 -8.16 -7.09 13.69
N GLN A 113 -7.84 -6.24 14.66
CA GLN A 113 -7.96 -4.79 14.48
C GLN A 113 -7.01 -4.32 13.35
N SER A 114 -7.29 -3.20 12.66
CA SER A 114 -6.36 -2.61 11.69
C SER A 114 -5.01 -2.47 12.36
N ARG A 115 -3.94 -2.87 11.67
CA ARG A 115 -2.58 -2.69 12.17
C ARG A 115 -2.32 -1.22 12.52
N PHE A 116 -2.85 -0.29 11.73
CA PHE A 116 -2.81 1.14 12.04
C PHE A 116 -3.36 1.52 13.42
N ALA A 117 -4.37 0.83 13.94
CA ALA A 117 -4.93 1.15 15.26
C ALA A 117 -3.97 0.81 16.41
N GLY A 118 -3.12 -0.21 16.23
CA GLY A 118 -2.09 -0.59 17.21
C GLY A 118 -0.78 0.17 17.04
N GLU A 119 -0.35 0.40 15.79
CA GLU A 119 1.00 0.88 15.46
C GLU A 119 1.03 2.30 14.88
N THR A 120 -0.13 2.92 14.61
CA THR A 120 -0.28 4.25 13.97
C THR A 120 0.38 4.39 12.60
N LEU A 121 0.68 3.25 11.96
CA LEU A 121 1.38 3.16 10.69
C LEU A 121 0.94 1.88 9.95
N SER A 122 0.58 2.00 8.66
CA SER A 122 0.24 0.84 7.81
C SER A 122 1.44 0.31 7.02
N TYR A 123 2.61 0.95 7.14
CA TYR A 123 3.81 0.65 6.39
C TYR A 123 4.93 0.17 7.32
N GLU A 124 5.73 -0.77 6.87
CA GLU A 124 6.93 -1.20 7.56
C GLU A 124 8.12 -0.36 7.09
N TYR A 125 8.91 0.14 8.04
CA TYR A 125 10.12 0.91 7.78
C TYR A 125 11.36 0.03 7.83
N ASN A 126 12.28 0.21 6.86
CA ASN A 126 13.56 -0.48 6.85
C ASN A 126 14.52 0.07 7.92
N GLN A 127 14.40 -0.43 9.14
CA GLN A 127 15.25 -0.05 10.27
C GLN A 127 16.74 -0.33 10.01
N GLY A 128 17.09 -1.26 9.11
CA GLY A 128 18.47 -1.52 8.72
C GLY A 128 19.19 -0.29 8.12
N LEU A 129 18.42 0.68 7.63
CA LEU A 129 18.91 1.94 7.08
C LEU A 129 18.79 3.13 8.04
N ALA A 130 18.19 2.94 9.22
CA ALA A 130 17.96 4.03 10.18
C ALA A 130 19.25 4.76 10.57
N GLY A 131 19.27 6.09 10.43
CA GLY A 131 20.43 6.93 10.72
C GLY A 131 21.62 6.75 9.76
N LYS A 132 21.47 5.95 8.68
CA LYS A 132 22.52 5.74 7.68
C LYS A 132 22.28 6.61 6.45
N ARG A 133 23.37 6.90 5.74
CA ARG A 133 23.32 7.50 4.40
C ARG A 133 23.05 6.39 3.38
N ILE A 134 22.14 6.62 2.43
CA ILE A 134 21.75 5.63 1.40
C ILE A 134 22.96 5.20 0.56
N GLU A 135 23.77 6.18 0.14
CA GLU A 135 25.03 6.02 -0.60
C GLU A 135 26.04 5.08 0.11
N ARG A 136 25.93 4.91 1.43
CA ARG A 136 26.81 4.04 2.22
C ARG A 136 26.29 2.61 2.35
N SER A 137 25.07 2.33 1.90
CA SER A 137 24.55 0.97 1.89
C SER A 137 25.27 0.17 0.80
N ARG A 138 25.73 -1.05 1.13
CA ARG A 138 26.34 -1.94 0.13
C ARG A 138 25.38 -2.19 -1.03
N LEU A 139 24.09 -2.33 -0.74
CA LEU A 139 23.06 -2.55 -1.76
C LEU A 139 22.98 -1.39 -2.76
N ALA A 140 22.93 -0.14 -2.29
CA ALA A 140 22.97 1.04 -3.17
C ALA A 140 24.25 1.11 -4.01
N GLN A 141 25.40 0.75 -3.43
CA GLN A 141 26.68 0.81 -4.14
C GLN A 141 26.77 -0.21 -5.28
N PHE A 142 26.13 -1.38 -5.15
CA PHE A 142 26.19 -2.45 -6.17
C PHE A 142 25.02 -2.41 -7.15
N LEU A 143 23.82 -2.11 -6.68
CA LEU A 143 22.59 -2.17 -7.49
C LEU A 143 22.02 -0.78 -7.80
N GLY A 144 22.43 0.27 -7.09
CA GLY A 144 21.86 1.61 -7.19
C GLY A 144 20.71 1.85 -6.21
N ASP A 145 20.34 3.12 -6.05
CA ASP A 145 19.32 3.54 -5.07
C ASP A 145 17.92 2.99 -5.40
N HIS A 146 17.63 2.70 -6.67
CA HIS A 146 16.35 2.13 -7.11
C HIS A 146 16.08 0.73 -6.54
N SER A 147 17.09 0.00 -6.06
CA SER A 147 16.89 -1.33 -5.46
C SER A 147 16.81 -1.28 -3.93
N VAL A 148 16.98 -0.11 -3.32
CA VAL A 148 16.98 0.05 -1.87
C VAL A 148 15.60 0.42 -1.39
N TYR A 149 14.86 -0.55 -0.84
CA TYR A 149 13.57 -0.27 -0.24
C TYR A 149 13.71 0.48 1.10
N VAL A 150 12.88 1.49 1.28
CA VAL A 150 12.80 2.33 2.48
C VAL A 150 11.56 1.99 3.30
N MET A 151 10.42 1.81 2.64
CA MET A 151 9.15 1.44 3.27
C MET A 151 8.39 0.42 2.42
N LEU A 152 7.54 -0.39 3.03
CA LEU A 152 6.65 -1.33 2.32
C LEU A 152 5.33 -1.54 3.05
N ASP A 153 4.31 -2.02 2.37
CA ASP A 153 3.03 -2.34 3.04
C ASP A 153 3.21 -3.42 4.10
N MET A 154 2.72 -3.18 5.32
CA MET A 154 2.91 -4.09 6.45
C MET A 154 2.22 -5.44 6.21
N ASP A 155 0.99 -5.42 5.69
CA ASP A 155 0.23 -6.61 5.28
C ASP A 155 0.00 -6.65 3.77
N HIS A 156 -0.51 -7.77 3.27
CA HIS A 156 -0.87 -7.97 1.86
C HIS A 156 -2.18 -7.23 1.53
N PHE A 157 -2.14 -5.89 1.45
CA PHE A 157 -3.33 -5.06 1.22
C PHE A 157 -3.84 -5.08 -0.23
N HIS A 158 -3.03 -5.53 -1.19
CA HIS A 158 -3.27 -5.35 -2.63
C HIS A 158 -3.11 -6.62 -3.45
N GLY A 159 -3.85 -7.66 -3.08
CA GLY A 159 -3.93 -8.90 -3.84
C GLY A 159 -4.46 -10.05 -3.00
N PRO A 160 -4.37 -11.29 -3.49
CA PRO A 160 -4.70 -12.48 -2.71
C PRO A 160 -3.85 -12.55 -1.43
N PRO A 161 -4.39 -13.10 -0.33
CA PRO A 161 -3.61 -13.35 0.88
C PRO A 161 -2.35 -14.15 0.55
N ASN A 162 -1.20 -13.69 1.05
CA ASN A 162 0.13 -14.30 0.85
C ASN A 162 0.69 -14.22 -0.59
N ALA A 163 0.09 -13.44 -1.49
CA ALA A 163 0.72 -13.16 -2.77
C ALA A 163 1.89 -12.18 -2.58
N VAL A 164 3.08 -12.56 -3.09
CA VAL A 164 4.30 -11.75 -2.95
C VAL A 164 4.15 -10.35 -3.55
N LYS A 165 3.31 -10.20 -4.58
CA LYS A 165 2.99 -8.92 -5.24
C LYS A 165 1.89 -8.09 -4.54
N ALA A 166 1.38 -8.52 -3.39
CA ALA A 166 0.28 -7.83 -2.72
C ALA A 166 0.72 -6.65 -1.83
N LYS A 167 2.00 -6.26 -1.91
CA LYS A 167 2.59 -5.15 -1.18
C LYS A 167 3.11 -4.10 -2.16
N ASN A 168 2.87 -2.83 -1.85
CA ASN A 168 3.58 -1.71 -2.44
C ASN A 168 4.88 -1.47 -1.67
N ILE A 169 5.92 -1.08 -2.38
CA ILE A 169 7.26 -0.88 -1.83
C ILE A 169 7.76 0.49 -2.30
N LEU A 170 8.15 1.34 -1.35
CA LEU A 170 8.80 2.61 -1.61
C LEU A 170 10.32 2.43 -1.61
N PHE A 171 10.97 2.88 -2.67
CA PHE A 171 12.42 2.81 -2.84
C PHE A 171 13.11 4.14 -2.53
N ALA A 172 14.43 4.14 -2.42
CA ALA A 172 15.23 5.28 -2.01
C ALA A 172 15.18 6.47 -2.98
N ASP A 173 15.01 6.22 -4.28
CA ASP A 173 14.74 7.24 -5.30
C ASP A 173 13.28 7.75 -5.27
N SER A 174 12.46 7.19 -4.37
CA SER A 174 11.03 7.43 -4.15
C SER A 174 10.11 7.05 -5.29
N HIS A 175 10.51 6.11 -6.15
CA HIS A 175 9.50 5.36 -6.89
C HIS A 175 8.79 4.37 -5.96
N VAL A 176 7.58 3.97 -6.37
CA VAL A 176 6.81 2.93 -5.67
C VAL A 176 6.62 1.78 -6.63
N GLY A 177 7.04 0.60 -6.20
CA GLY A 177 7.03 -0.63 -6.97
C GLY A 177 6.48 -1.80 -6.14
N ASP A 178 6.88 -3.00 -6.49
CA ASP A 178 6.58 -4.22 -5.74
C ASP A 178 7.83 -5.09 -5.51
N VAL A 179 7.63 -6.31 -5.02
CA VAL A 179 8.73 -7.21 -4.65
C VAL A 179 9.63 -7.55 -5.84
N GLU A 180 9.12 -7.55 -7.07
CA GLU A 180 9.94 -7.86 -8.25
C GLU A 180 11.03 -6.82 -8.44
N ASP A 181 10.78 -5.56 -8.07
CA ASP A 181 11.77 -4.49 -8.15
C ASP A 181 12.90 -4.64 -7.11
N ILE A 182 12.69 -5.46 -6.07
CA ILE A 182 13.75 -5.87 -5.12
C ILE A 182 14.57 -7.02 -5.69
N THR A 183 13.90 -8.03 -6.24
CA THR A 183 14.53 -9.29 -6.64
C THR A 183 15.15 -9.23 -8.03
N ASP A 184 14.62 -8.36 -8.88
CA ASP A 184 15.01 -8.12 -10.26
C ASP A 184 15.16 -6.60 -10.53
N PRO A 185 16.23 -5.98 -10.01
CA PRO A 185 16.45 -4.54 -10.12
C PRO A 185 16.68 -4.05 -11.57
N TYR A 186 16.81 -4.97 -12.54
CA TYR A 186 17.08 -4.66 -13.95
C TYR A 186 15.93 -5.05 -14.91
N GLY A 187 14.81 -5.60 -14.40
CA GLY A 187 13.71 -6.10 -15.23
C GLY A 187 14.05 -7.33 -16.09
N LEU A 188 15.04 -8.11 -15.66
CA LEU A 188 15.40 -9.42 -16.21
C LEU A 188 14.56 -10.55 -15.57
N PRO A 189 13.59 -11.13 -16.30
CA PRO A 189 12.69 -12.11 -15.73
C PRO A 189 13.44 -13.31 -15.13
N GLY A 190 13.33 -13.51 -13.81
CA GLY A 190 13.74 -14.74 -13.13
C GLY A 190 14.78 -14.65 -12.01
N ALA A 191 15.16 -13.46 -11.53
CA ALA A 191 16.05 -13.34 -10.37
C ALA A 191 15.26 -13.57 -9.08
N THR A 192 15.27 -14.80 -8.55
CA THR A 192 14.78 -15.12 -7.20
C THR A 192 15.80 -14.70 -6.15
N LEU A 193 15.34 -14.14 -5.03
CA LEU A 193 16.18 -13.90 -3.84
C LEU A 193 16.94 -15.19 -3.46
N PRO A 194 18.25 -15.12 -3.15
CA PRO A 194 18.88 -16.22 -2.47
C PRO A 194 18.15 -16.43 -1.15
N ALA A 195 17.63 -17.64 -0.94
CA ALA A 195 17.11 -18.05 0.35
C ALA A 195 18.18 -17.72 1.40
N THR A 196 17.85 -16.84 2.33
CA THR A 196 18.71 -16.59 3.49
C THR A 196 18.86 -17.90 4.27
N PRO A 197 20.07 -18.28 4.70
CA PRO A 197 20.30 -19.50 5.48
C PRO A 197 19.64 -19.46 6.86
#